data_AF-A0A699WN49-F1
#
_entry.id   AF-A0A699WN49-F1
#
_cell.length_a   1.000
_cell.length_b   1.000
_cell.length_c   1.000
_cell.angle_alpha   90.00
_cell.angle_beta   90.00
_cell.angle_gamma   90.00
#
_symmetry.space_group_name_H-M   'P 1'
#
loop_
_entity.id
_entity.type
_entity.pdbx_description
1 polymer ?
#
loop_
_entity_poly.entity_id
_entity_poly.type
_entity_poly.pdbx_seq_one_letter_code
_entity_poly.pdbx_strand_id
1 'polypeptide(L)'
;MRQRRWIELLSDYDCEISYHPGKGNVVADALSRKDREPLRVRSLIMTVHTNLPKKILEAQTEAMKEENVKAKNLGRLLKPIFKIRSNEI
;
A
#
# COMPACT_ATOMS: atom_id res chain seq x y z
N MET A 1 -5.05 -1.80 21.57
CA MET A 1 -5.98 -2.89 21.20
C MET A 1 -5.32 -4.24 20.95
N ARG A 2 -4.08 -4.34 20.40
CA ARG A 2 -3.45 -5.64 20.12
C ARG A 2 -3.18 -6.49 21.37
N GLN A 3 -2.66 -5.90 22.46
CA GLN A 3 -2.31 -6.65 23.68
C GLN A 3 -3.51 -7.36 24.33
N ARG A 4 -4.69 -6.75 24.39
CA ARG A 4 -5.88 -7.38 24.98
C ARG A 4 -6.29 -8.67 24.24
N ARG A 5 -6.25 -8.64 22.91
CA ARG A 5 -6.53 -9.82 22.08
C ARG A 5 -5.51 -10.95 22.28
N TRP A 6 -4.25 -10.60 22.57
CA TRP A 6 -3.23 -11.60 22.88
C TRP A 6 -3.43 -12.23 24.26
N ILE A 7 -3.92 -11.48 25.25
CA ILE A 7 -4.20 -12.00 26.58
C ILE A 7 -5.34 -13.03 26.54
N GLU A 8 -6.42 -12.74 25.81
CA GLU A 8 -7.53 -13.68 25.60
C GLU A 8 -7.08 -14.98 24.90
N LEU A 9 -6.16 -14.89 23.94
CA LEU A 9 -5.62 -16.07 23.27
C LEU A 9 -4.70 -16.89 24.18
N LEU A 10 -3.88 -16.21 24.99
CA LEU A 10 -2.92 -16.88 25.87
C LEU A 10 -3.60 -17.54 27.06
N SER A 11 -4.79 -17.11 27.48
CA SER A 11 -5.53 -17.77 28.57
C SER A 11 -5.98 -19.20 28.24
N ASP A 12 -6.05 -19.56 26.96
CA ASP A 12 -6.39 -20.92 26.52
C ASP A 12 -5.19 -21.88 26.67
N TYR A 13 -3.99 -21.36 26.95
CA TYR A 13 -2.78 -22.12 27.12
C TYR A 13 -2.26 -21.97 28.56
N ASP A 14 -1.87 -23.10 29.16
CA ASP A 14 -1.27 -23.12 30.49
C ASP A 14 0.23 -22.74 30.39
N CYS A 15 0.50 -21.48 30.04
CA CYS A 15 1.85 -20.97 29.82
C CYS A 15 2.17 -19.76 30.72
N GLU A 16 3.35 -19.77 31.33
CA GLU A 16 3.87 -18.65 32.10
C GLU A 16 4.70 -17.70 31.20
N ILE A 17 4.38 -16.40 31.22
CA ILE A 17 5.09 -15.40 30.42
C ILE A 17 6.33 -14.95 31.18
N SER A 18 7.47 -15.59 30.93
CA SER A 18 8.77 -15.24 31.51
C SER A 18 9.66 -14.46 30.52
N TYR A 19 10.20 -13.31 30.92
CA TYR A 19 11.15 -12.54 30.12
C TYR A 19 12.59 -12.95 30.42
N HIS A 20 13.33 -13.36 29.39
CA HIS A 20 14.73 -13.77 29.50
C HIS A 20 15.62 -12.86 28.64
N PRO A 21 16.29 -11.86 29.24
CA PRO A 21 17.19 -11.00 28.50
C PRO A 21 18.44 -11.75 28.01
N GLY A 22 18.87 -11.47 26.78
CA GLY A 22 20.14 -11.96 26.23
C GLY A 22 20.13 -13.41 25.77
N LYS A 23 20.93 -14.26 26.43
CA LYS A 23 21.34 -15.61 25.93
C LYS A 23 20.18 -16.60 25.77
N GLY A 24 19.08 -16.42 26.51
CA GLY A 24 17.87 -17.24 26.38
C GLY A 24 17.13 -17.04 25.04
N ASN A 25 17.38 -15.92 24.34
CA ASN A 25 16.72 -15.59 23.09
C ASN A 25 17.52 -15.98 21.84
N VAL A 26 18.72 -16.57 21.99
CA VAL A 26 19.63 -16.85 20.85
C VAL A 26 18.99 -17.78 19.83
N VAL A 27 18.28 -18.82 20.28
CA VAL A 27 17.59 -19.78 19.41
C VAL A 27 16.43 -19.11 18.68
N ALA A 28 15.60 -18.35 19.40
CA ALA A 28 14.46 -17.65 18.82
C ALA A 28 14.90 -16.55 17.84
N ASP A 29 15.96 -15.81 18.15
CA ASP A 29 16.56 -14.81 17.26
C ASP A 29 17.15 -15.46 15.99
N ALA A 30 17.88 -16.58 16.14
CA ALA A 30 18.39 -17.33 14.99
C ALA A 30 17.27 -17.84 14.08
N LEU A 31 16.15 -18.32 14.64
CA LEU A 31 14.98 -18.78 13.88
C LEU A 31 14.16 -17.64 13.28
N SER A 32 14.10 -16.48 13.96
CA SER A 32 13.36 -15.30 13.49
C SER A 32 14.05 -14.61 12.31
N ARG A 33 15.37 -14.81 12.14
CA ARG A 33 16.18 -14.24 11.06
C ARG A 33 16.02 -14.95 9.71
N LYS A 34 15.10 -15.92 9.58
CA LYS A 34 14.77 -16.47 8.26
C LYS A 34 14.21 -15.36 7.39
N ASP A 35 14.92 -15.02 6.32
CA ASP A 35 14.54 -13.99 5.35
C ASP A 35 13.13 -14.23 4.85
N ARG A 36 12.17 -13.54 5.46
CA ARG A 36 10.87 -13.25 4.87
C ARG A 36 11.07 -12.06 3.94
N GLU A 37 11.96 -12.21 2.96
CA GLU A 37 11.79 -11.47 1.72
C GLU A 37 10.34 -11.75 1.31
N PRO A 38 9.43 -10.76 1.36
CA PRO A 38 8.13 -10.97 0.76
C PRO A 38 8.46 -11.32 -0.68
N LEU A 39 8.03 -12.50 -1.15
CA LEU A 39 8.05 -12.83 -2.56
C LEU A 39 7.21 -11.75 -3.25
N ARG A 40 7.84 -10.63 -3.60
CA ARG A 40 7.26 -9.55 -4.36
C ARG A 40 7.21 -10.08 -5.77
N VAL A 41 6.18 -10.86 -6.04
CA VAL A 41 5.79 -11.23 -7.39
C VAL A 41 5.54 -9.91 -8.11
N ARG A 42 6.54 -9.43 -8.85
CA ARG A 42 6.37 -8.28 -9.73
C ARG A 42 5.37 -8.73 -10.78
N SER A 43 4.16 -8.15 -10.79
CA SER A 43 3.13 -8.43 -11.80
C SER A 43 3.48 -7.86 -13.18
N LEU A 44 4.76 -7.86 -13.56
CA LEU A 44 5.28 -7.17 -14.74
C LEU A 44 4.85 -7.83 -16.06
N ILE A 45 4.05 -8.91 -16.00
CA ILE A 45 3.56 -9.68 -17.16
C ILE A 45 2.03 -9.86 -17.06
N MET A 46 1.31 -8.90 -16.46
CA MET A 46 -0.11 -8.66 -16.79
C MET A 46 -0.28 -7.43 -17.71
N THR A 47 0.85 -6.90 -18.18
CA THR A 47 1.01 -6.07 -19.38
C THR A 47 0.89 -6.90 -20.67
N VAL A 48 0.41 -8.15 -20.60
CA VAL A 48 -0.17 -8.83 -21.76
C VAL A 48 -1.47 -8.11 -22.13
N HIS A 49 -1.33 -7.08 -22.97
CA HIS A 49 -2.37 -6.51 -23.83
C HIS A 49 -3.76 -6.27 -23.23
N THR A 50 -3.86 -5.71 -22.03
CA THR A 50 -5.14 -5.08 -21.65
C THR A 50 -5.20 -3.70 -22.30
N ASN A 51 -6.20 -3.48 -23.16
CA ASN A 51 -6.53 -2.15 -23.72
C ASN A 51 -7.01 -1.14 -22.65
N LEU A 52 -6.79 -1.46 -21.37
CA LEU A 52 -7.26 -0.69 -20.23
C LEU A 52 -6.63 0.71 -20.17
N PRO A 53 -5.31 0.92 -20.39
CA PRO A 53 -4.75 2.26 -20.44
C PRO A 53 -5.35 3.13 -21.56
N LYS A 54 -5.63 2.53 -22.72
CA LYS A 54 -6.29 3.23 -23.84
C LYS A 54 -7.72 3.64 -23.49
N LYS A 55 -8.51 2.72 -22.91
CA LYS A 55 -9.87 3.01 -22.44
C LYS A 55 -9.92 4.08 -21.35
N ILE A 56 -8.94 4.09 -20.44
CA ILE A 56 -8.83 5.12 -19.40
C ILE A 56 -8.57 6.49 -20.04
N LEU A 57 -7.65 6.55 -21.02
CA LEU A 57 -7.34 7.79 -21.73
C LEU A 57 -8.56 8.33 -22.50
N GLU A 58 -9.26 7.46 -23.24
CA GLU A 58 -10.48 7.81 -23.96
C GLU A 58 -11.56 8.37 -23.03
N ALA A 59 -11.83 7.69 -21.90
CA ALA A 59 -12.80 8.14 -20.91
C ALA A 59 -12.42 9.50 -20.29
N GLN A 60 -11.13 9.74 -20.04
CA GLN A 60 -10.65 11.03 -19.55
C GLN A 60 -10.82 12.14 -20.59
N THR A 61 -10.53 11.86 -21.87
CA THR A 61 -10.72 12.85 -22.95
C THR A 61 -12.19 13.19 -23.17
N GLU A 62 -13.09 12.20 -23.11
CA GLU A 62 -14.53 12.41 -23.19
C GLU A 62 -15.06 13.23 -22.01
N ALA A 63 -14.57 12.94 -20.80
CA ALA A 63 -14.94 13.70 -19.60
C ALA A 63 -14.40 15.14 -19.61
N MET A 64 -13.32 15.43 -20.34
CA MET A 64 -12.73 16.77 -20.45
C MET A 64 -13.34 17.64 -21.57
N LYS A 65 -14.25 17.11 -22.38
CA LYS A 65 -14.94 17.91 -23.41
C LYS A 65 -15.70 19.07 -22.77
N GLU A 66 -15.67 20.25 -23.41
CA GLU A 66 -16.28 21.48 -22.88
C GLU A 66 -17.77 21.33 -22.57
N GLU A 67 -18.47 20.46 -23.30
CA GLU A 67 -19.88 20.09 -23.08
C GLU A 67 -20.11 19.42 -21.70
N ASN A 68 -19.13 18.66 -21.22
CA ASN A 68 -19.19 17.89 -19.97
C ASN A 68 -18.57 18.64 -18.79
N VAL A 69 -17.72 19.64 -19.05
CA VAL A 69 -16.95 20.33 -18.03
C VAL A 69 -17.51 21.73 -17.76
N LYS A 70 -18.20 21.90 -16.63
CA LYS A 70 -18.56 23.24 -16.13
C LYS A 70 -17.26 24.01 -15.81
N ALA A 71 -17.01 25.15 -16.46
CA ALA A 71 -15.81 25.97 -16.30
C ALA A 71 -15.45 26.33 -14.84
N LYS A 72 -16.44 26.40 -13.93
CA LYS A 72 -16.22 26.57 -12.48
C LYS A 72 -15.43 25.43 -11.83
N ASN A 73 -15.48 24.22 -12.38
CA ASN A 73 -14.79 23.04 -11.84
C ASN A 73 -13.31 22.98 -12.28
N LEU A 74 -12.96 23.52 -13.46
CA LEU A 74 -11.58 23.57 -13.96
C LEU A 74 -10.70 24.54 -13.17
N GLY A 75 -11.24 25.67 -12.72
CA GLY A 75 -10.49 26.67 -11.95
C GLY A 75 -9.93 26.16 -10.61
N ARG A 76 -10.56 25.12 -10.03
CA ARG A 76 -10.06 24.44 -8.82
C ARG A 76 -9.15 23.24 -9.13
N LEU A 77 -9.33 22.55 -10.27
CA LEU A 77 -8.56 21.35 -10.65
C LEU A 77 -7.25 21.65 -11.40
N LEU A 78 -7.22 22.70 -12.23
CA LEU A 78 -6.02 23.02 -13.02
C LEU A 78 -4.91 23.69 -12.19
N LYS A 79 -5.27 24.48 -11.17
CA LYS A 79 -4.28 25.09 -10.25
C LYS A 79 -3.36 24.05 -9.58
N PRO A 80 -3.87 22.95 -8.98
CA PRO A 80 -3.01 21.91 -8.41
C PRO A 80 -2.14 21.21 -9.48
N ILE A 81 -2.71 20.85 -10.64
CA ILE A 81 -2.00 20.05 -11.66
C ILE A 81 -0.80 20.81 -12.23
N PHE A 82 -0.95 22.09 -12.54
CA PHE A 82 0.16 22.91 -13.04
C PHE A 82 1.16 23.31 -11.93
N LYS A 83 0.70 23.43 -10.67
CA LYS A 83 1.56 23.75 -9.52
C LYS A 83 2.40 22.56 -9.06
N ILE A 84 1.93 21.33 -9.26
CA ILE A 84 2.70 20.10 -8.98
C ILE A 84 3.82 19.91 -10.01
N ARG A 85 3.59 20.25 -11.30
CA ARG A 85 4.60 20.09 -12.36
C ARG A 85 5.67 21.19 -12.41
N SER A 86 5.50 22.30 -11.67
CA SER A 86 6.48 23.41 -11.65
C SER A 86 7.49 23.31 -10.49
N ASN A 87 7.38 22.30 -9.62
CA ASN A 87 8.31 22.04 -8.52
C ASN A 87 9.36 20.94 -8.83
N GLU A 88 9.50 20.53 -10.09
CA GLU A 88 10.52 19.56 -10.54
C GLU A 88 11.40 20.11 -11.68
N ILE A 89 11.76 21.39 -11.64
CA ILE A 89 12.97 21.94 -12.29
C ILE A 89 13.64 22.91 -11.33
#